data_AF-A0A7C6RJX0-F1
#
_entry.id   AF-A0A7C6RJX0-F1
#
_cell.length_a   1.000
_cell.length_b   1.000
_cell.length_c   1.000
_cell.angle_alpha   90.00
_cell.angle_beta   90.00
_cell.angle_gamma   90.00
#
_symmetry.space_group_name_H-M   'P 1'
#
loop_
_entity.id
_entity.type
_entity.pdbx_description
1 polymer ?
#
loop_
_entity_poly.entity_id
_entity_poly.type
_entity_poly.pdbx_seq_one_letter_code
_entity_poly.pdbx_strand_id
1 'polypeptide(L)' 'MFPMSSASSRFSDYSADPQLAQIKLPPHSLEAEQSLIGGVLLDNQAWERIADLVNEADFYRDDHRR' A
#
# COMPACT_ATOMS: atom_id res chain seq x y z
N MET A 1 -47.04 23.77 15.83
CA MET A 1 -46.21 22.91 16.71
C MET A 1 -45.63 21.80 15.84
N PHE A 2 -44.38 21.91 15.39
CA PHE A 2 -43.71 20.90 14.54
C PHE A 2 -42.58 20.23 15.36
N PRO A 3 -42.43 18.89 15.35
CA PRO A 3 -41.40 18.23 16.14
C PRO A 3 -40.03 18.31 15.46
N MET A 4 -39.02 18.84 16.17
CA MET A 4 -37.61 18.68 15.80
C MET A 4 -37.17 17.26 16.20
N SER A 5 -36.97 16.38 15.21
CA SER A 5 -36.38 15.06 15.43
C SER A 5 -34.98 15.00 14.83
N SER A 6 -34.01 14.76 15.73
CA SER A 6 -32.69 14.13 15.52
C SER A 6 -31.80 14.68 14.41
N ALA A 7 -31.04 15.74 14.73
CA ALA A 7 -29.88 16.19 13.97
C ALA A 7 -28.56 15.62 14.53
N SER A 8 -28.53 14.36 14.99
CA SER A 8 -27.33 13.78 15.62
C SER A 8 -26.97 12.41 15.05
N SER A 9 -26.61 12.36 13.76
CA SER A 9 -25.74 11.31 13.21
C SER A 9 -25.31 11.65 11.78
N ARG A 10 -24.50 12.70 11.59
CA ARG A 10 -23.84 12.99 10.30
C ARG A 10 -22.32 13.10 10.38
N PHE A 11 -21.75 12.97 11.57
CA PHE A 11 -20.31 13.14 11.78
C PHE A 11 -19.52 11.82 11.87
N SER A 12 -20.19 10.67 11.95
CA SER A 12 -19.52 9.38 12.20
C SER A 12 -18.92 8.72 10.97
N ASP A 13 -19.32 9.12 9.75
CA ASP A 13 -18.91 8.43 8.51
C ASP A 13 -17.64 9.01 7.85
N TYR A 14 -17.10 10.13 8.35
CA TYR A 14 -15.88 10.76 7.81
C TYR A 14 -14.58 10.01 8.17
N SER A 15 -14.65 9.02 9.07
CA SER A 15 -13.45 8.48 9.73
C SER A 15 -12.68 7.45 8.89
N ALA A 16 -13.19 7.03 7.73
CA ALA A 16 -12.56 5.97 6.93
C ALA A 16 -12.64 6.26 5.43
N ASP A 17 -12.33 7.49 5.01
CA ASP A 17 -12.16 7.77 3.58
C ASP A 17 -10.91 7.04 3.06
N PRO A 18 -11.06 6.02 2.19
CA PRO A 18 -9.92 5.25 1.67
C PRO A 18 -8.94 6.12 0.89
N GLN A 19 -9.38 7.26 0.36
CA GLN A 19 -8.51 8.21 -0.35
C GLN A 19 -7.57 8.93 0.62
N LEU A 20 -8.03 9.27 1.83
CA LEU A 20 -7.17 9.84 2.88
C LEU A 20 -6.20 8.79 3.46
N ALA A 21 -6.59 7.51 3.46
CA ALA A 21 -5.70 6.42 3.88
C ALA A 21 -4.51 6.25 2.91
N GLN A 22 -4.72 6.46 1.60
CA GLN A 22 -3.66 6.41 0.59
C GLN A 22 -2.59 7.50 0.75
N ILE A 23 -2.96 8.69 1.22
CA ILE A 23 -2.02 9.80 1.46
C ILE A 23 -1.09 9.49 2.66
N LYS A 24 -1.55 8.69 3.63
CA LYS A 24 -0.77 8.34 4.82
C LYS A 24 0.19 7.18 4.58
N LEU A 25 0.08 6.50 3.44
CA LEU A 25 0.94 5.40 3.09
C LEU A 25 2.27 5.92 2.52
N PRO A 26 3.40 5.28 2.84
CA PRO A 26 4.64 5.56 2.15
C PRO A 26 4.43 5.40 0.63
N PRO A 27 5.05 6.25 -0.20
CA PRO A 27 4.98 6.09 -1.64
C PRO A 27 5.54 4.71 -2.02
N HIS A 28 4.75 3.93 -2.76
CA HIS A 28 5.08 2.57 -3.18
C HIS A 28 4.61 2.33 -4.61
N SER A 29 5.18 1.32 -5.27
CA SER A 29 4.75 0.91 -6.61
C SER A 29 4.72 -0.61 -6.72
N LEU A 30 3.51 -1.17 -6.75
CA LEU A 30 3.32 -2.62 -6.90
C LEU A 30 3.85 -3.14 -8.25
N GLU A 31 3.78 -2.32 -9.29
CA GLU A 31 4.28 -2.67 -10.61
C GLU A 31 5.82 -2.78 -10.62
N ALA A 32 6.51 -1.89 -9.91
CA ALA A 32 7.95 -1.95 -9.75
C ALA A 32 8.38 -3.21 -8.99
N GLU A 33 7.67 -3.55 -7.91
CA GLU A 33 7.90 -4.78 -7.14
C GLU A 33 7.74 -6.04 -8.00
N GLN A 34 6.64 -6.13 -8.76
CA GLN A 34 6.41 -7.27 -9.68
C GLN A 34 7.45 -7.34 -10.78
N SER A 35 7.86 -6.19 -11.34
CA SER A 35 8.89 -6.13 -12.39
C SER A 35 10.25 -6.59 -11.87
N LEU A 36 10.58 -6.25 -10.62
CA LEU A 36 11.83 -6.68 -9.99
C LEU A 36 11.83 -8.20 -9.76
N ILE A 37 10.77 -8.74 -9.16
CA ILE A 37 10.62 -10.19 -8.94
C ILE A 37 10.65 -10.92 -10.28
N GLY A 38 9.87 -10.46 -11.26
CA GLY A 38 9.85 -11.02 -12.61
C GLY A 38 11.24 -11.00 -13.26
N GLY A 39 11.99 -9.91 -13.10
CA GLY A 39 13.36 -9.80 -13.60
C GLY A 39 14.32 -10.83 -12.99
N VAL A 40 14.27 -11.00 -11.67
CA VAL A 40 15.10 -12.00 -10.97
C VAL A 40 14.71 -13.44 -11.35
N LEU A 41 13.42 -13.71 -11.54
CA LEU A 41 12.95 -15.03 -11.99
C LEU A 41 13.41 -15.37 -13.41
N LEU A 42 13.60 -14.36 -14.28
CA LEU A 42 14.11 -14.54 -15.64
C LEU A 42 15.64 -14.70 -15.67
N ASP A 43 16.34 -14.00 -14.80
CA ASP A 43 17.80 -14.07 -14.65
C ASP A 43 18.18 -14.26 -13.18
N ASN A 44 18.41 -15.53 -12.80
CA ASN A 44 18.80 -15.86 -11.43
C ASN A 44 20.15 -15.23 -11.00
N GLN A 45 21.01 -14.82 -11.93
CA GLN A 45 22.25 -14.09 -11.62
C GLN A 45 22.02 -12.59 -11.39
N ALA A 46 20.82 -12.08 -11.69
CA ALA A 46 20.46 -10.70 -11.37
C ALA A 46 20.47 -10.45 -9.86
N TRP A 47 20.14 -11.47 -9.05
CA TRP A 47 20.11 -11.34 -7.60
C TRP A 47 21.45 -10.90 -7.00
N GLU A 48 22.56 -11.51 -7.43
CA GLU A 48 23.92 -11.18 -6.99
C GLU A 48 24.28 -9.70 -7.22
N ARG A 49 23.64 -9.04 -8.19
CA ARG A 49 23.89 -7.64 -8.53
C ARG A 49 23.05 -6.66 -7.71
N ILE A 50 21.91 -7.11 -7.17
CA ILE A 50 20.92 -6.23 -6.52
C ILE A 50 20.76 -6.49 -5.02
N ALA A 51 21.31 -7.58 -4.49
CA ALA A 51 21.13 -8.00 -3.10
C ALA A 51 21.60 -6.95 -2.07
N ASP A 52 22.57 -6.11 -2.43
CA ASP A 52 23.03 -5.01 -1.56
C ASP A 52 22.14 -3.75 -1.64
N LEU A 53 21.27 -3.66 -2.65
CA LEU A 53 20.44 -2.49 -2.93
C LEU A 53 18.98 -2.67 -2.51
N VAL A 54 18.50 -3.91 -2.47
CA VAL A 54 17.10 -4.25 -2.20
C VAL A 54 17.04 -5.32 -1.12
N ASN A 55 16.24 -5.05 -0.09
CA ASN A 55 15.93 -5.97 1.00
C ASN A 55 14.43 -6.25 1.07
N GLU A 56 14.04 -7.28 1.83
CA GLU A 56 12.64 -7.68 2.02
C GLU A 56 11.73 -6.57 2.56
N ALA A 57 12.25 -5.67 3.40
CA ALA A 57 11.46 -4.56 3.97
C ALA A 57 11.16 -3.44 2.97
N ASP A 58 11.86 -3.40 1.82
CA ASP A 58 11.63 -2.42 0.75
C ASP A 58 10.34 -2.72 -0.03
N PHE A 59 9.83 -3.96 0.03
CA PHE A 59 8.56 -4.31 -0.57
C PHE A 59 7.39 -3.86 0.29
N TYR A 60 6.33 -3.33 -0.32
CA TYR A 60 5.16 -2.88 0.41
C TYR A 60 4.20 -4.03 0.74
N ARG A 61 3.94 -4.95 -0.21
CA ARG A 61 3.05 -6.10 0.02
C ARG A 61 3.75 -7.17 0.82
N ASP A 62 3.10 -7.66 1.87
CA ASP A 62 3.63 -8.76 2.68
C ASP A 62 3.89 -10.04 1.87
N ASP A 63 3.10 -10.32 0.83
CA ASP A 63 3.34 -11.47 -0.05
C ASP A 63 4.65 -11.37 -0.83
N HIS A 64 5.16 -10.15 -1.08
CA HIS A 64 6.43 -9.91 -1.77
C HIS A 64 7.62 -9.85 -0.80
N ARG A 65 7.37 -9.74 0.50
CA ARG A 65 8.42 -9.74 1.54
C ARG A 65 8.89 -11.13 1.95
N ARG A 66 8.14 -12.18 1.60
CA ARG A 66 8.28 -13.53 2.18
C ARG A 66 8.82 -14.57 1.20
#